data_AF-A0A4V2XB88-F1
#
_entry.id   AF-A0A4V2XB88-F1
#
_cell.length_a   1.000
_cell.length_b   1.000
_cell.length_c   1.000
_cell.angle_alpha   90.00
_cell.angle_beta   90.00
_cell.angle_gamma   90.00
#
_symmetry.space_group_name_H-M   'P 1'
#
loop_
_entity.id
_entity.type
_entity.pdbx_description
1 polymer ?
#
loop_
_entity_poly.entity_id
_entity_poly.type
_entity_poly.pdbx_seq_one_letter_code
_entity_poly.pdbx_strand_id
1 'polypeptide(L)'
;MSNDVTTSDGEARMTPPTNRRRVLWVATGMAGLTGVVGLAALGGLAARDDKPGDARRAAEQRLAAPQQVNDDGKPPANVPTSTAGDRGGRDDDHRGGGRPGKVRDVPCDEEQLVEAVDLVNRDRGGTLRLARHCTYELGGYDVKSGSGLPTIRHEVTIEGRDATITRDSEDTFRLFTVADGGDLTLRDVTLKGGNAAAFRYGGQQTTDRPQGPDGPGPADQQTPGGQREPGDTQGPDGGALLVAPGGAARLVKTTLVGNNAEGNGGAIANYGRVDIHDSKLNNNHAR
;
A
#
# COMPACT_ATOMS: atom_id res chain seq x y z
N MET A 1 -67.14 -43.49 30.81
CA MET A 1 -66.01 -44.20 30.17
C MET A 1 -64.77 -43.40 30.50
N SER A 2 -63.86 -44.01 31.28
CA SER A 2 -62.48 -43.59 31.59
C SER A 2 -61.67 -43.32 30.30
N ASN A 3 -60.54 -42.61 30.23
CA ASN A 3 -59.37 -42.44 31.11
C ASN A 3 -58.75 -41.05 30.80
N ASP A 4 -58.43 -40.22 31.78
CA ASP A 4 -57.13 -40.03 32.48
C ASP A 4 -56.22 -38.93 31.88
N VAL A 5 -55.98 -37.98 32.78
CA VAL A 5 -55.02 -36.88 32.79
C VAL A 5 -53.65 -37.41 33.27
N THR A 6 -52.61 -36.58 33.17
CA THR A 6 -51.27 -36.64 33.80
C THR A 6 -50.14 -37.30 33.00
N THR A 7 -48.87 -36.87 33.01
CA THR A 7 -48.13 -35.63 33.38
C THR A 7 -46.69 -35.89 32.87
N SER A 8 -45.90 -34.84 32.62
CA SER A 8 -44.59 -34.63 33.24
C SER A 8 -43.54 -33.99 32.35
N ASP A 9 -43.07 -32.85 32.85
CA ASP A 9 -41.80 -32.22 32.58
C ASP A 9 -40.61 -33.15 32.85
N GLY A 10 -39.46 -32.79 32.24
CA GLY A 10 -38.12 -32.99 32.77
C GLY A 10 -37.49 -34.37 32.56
N GLU A 11 -36.46 -34.45 31.73
CA GLU A 11 -35.07 -34.46 32.22
C GLU A 11 -34.04 -34.76 31.12
N ALA A 12 -32.84 -34.26 31.44
CA ALA A 12 -31.56 -34.35 30.77
C ALA A 12 -31.25 -35.64 29.99
N ARG A 13 -30.54 -35.47 28.86
CA ARG A 13 -29.62 -36.48 28.35
C ARG A 13 -28.21 -35.88 28.28
N MET A 14 -27.37 -36.34 29.20
CA MET A 14 -25.92 -36.25 29.10
C MET A 14 -25.43 -37.09 27.92
N THR A 15 -24.43 -36.58 27.21
CA THR A 15 -23.46 -37.38 26.46
C THR A 15 -22.03 -36.98 26.85
N PRO A 16 -21.06 -37.93 26.80
CA PRO A 16 -19.85 -37.92 27.63
C PRO A 16 -18.61 -37.31 26.93
N PRO A 17 -17.49 -37.08 27.67
CA PRO A 17 -16.36 -36.26 27.22
C PRO A 17 -15.22 -37.07 26.60
N THR A 18 -14.53 -36.55 25.59
CA THR A 18 -13.17 -36.94 25.12
C THR A 18 -12.79 -35.98 23.97
N ASN A 19 -11.57 -35.48 23.73
CA ASN A 19 -10.25 -35.60 24.33
C ASN A 19 -9.44 -34.38 23.81
N ARG A 20 -9.04 -33.45 24.70
CA ARG A 20 -8.17 -32.31 24.33
C ARG A 20 -6.73 -32.81 24.25
N ARG A 21 -6.17 -32.92 23.04
CA ARG A 21 -4.73 -33.12 22.86
C ARG A 21 -4.00 -31.83 23.20
N ARG A 22 -3.34 -31.81 24.37
CA ARG A 22 -2.34 -30.81 24.73
C ARG A 22 -1.09 -31.09 23.91
N VAL A 23 -0.68 -30.16 23.06
CA VAL A 23 0.64 -30.21 22.42
C VAL A 23 1.62 -29.49 23.34
N LEU A 24 2.50 -30.28 23.94
CA LEU A 24 3.60 -29.84 24.78
C LEU A 24 4.76 -29.47 23.84
N TRP A 25 5.10 -28.19 23.71
CA TRP A 25 6.32 -27.78 23.00
C TRP A 25 7.49 -27.76 23.98
N VAL A 26 8.47 -28.63 23.71
CA VAL A 26 9.76 -28.67 24.43
C VAL A 26 10.65 -27.58 23.83
N ALA A 27 11.04 -26.61 24.68
CA ALA A 27 12.00 -25.57 24.35
C ALA A 27 13.42 -26.14 24.40
N THR A 28 14.04 -26.35 23.24
CA THR A 28 15.47 -26.64 23.15
C THR A 28 16.19 -25.32 22.90
N GLY A 29 16.83 -24.79 23.94
CA GLY A 29 17.68 -23.62 23.85
C GLY A 29 18.91 -23.89 22.98
N MET A 30 19.30 -22.90 22.19
CA MET A 30 20.63 -22.82 21.59
C MET A 30 21.32 -21.55 22.09
N ALA A 31 22.52 -21.79 22.60
CA ALA A 31 23.47 -20.83 23.12
C ALA A 31 23.90 -19.83 22.04
N GLY A 32 24.22 -18.62 22.49
CA GLY A 32 24.57 -17.51 21.64
C GLY A 32 25.90 -17.64 20.93
N LEU A 33 26.12 -16.73 19.99
CA LEU A 33 27.44 -16.22 19.65
C LEU A 33 27.28 -14.73 19.31
N THR A 34 27.82 -13.92 20.22
CA THR A 34 28.15 -12.52 19.99
C THR A 34 29.12 -12.41 18.82
N GLY A 35 28.73 -11.70 17.77
CA GLY A 35 29.60 -11.37 16.64
C GLY A 35 29.40 -9.91 16.24
N VAL A 36 30.15 -9.01 16.85
CA VAL A 36 30.31 -7.63 16.39
C VAL A 36 31.15 -7.65 15.12
N VAL A 37 30.57 -7.26 13.98
CA VAL A 37 31.32 -6.95 12.76
C VAL A 37 31.37 -5.44 12.62
N GLY A 38 32.59 -4.90 12.72
CA GLY A 38 32.87 -3.48 12.68
C GLY A 38 32.53 -2.85 11.34
N LEU A 39 31.91 -1.67 11.41
CA LEU A 39 31.78 -0.71 10.32
C LEU A 39 33.16 -0.19 9.91
N ALA A 40 33.53 -0.43 8.65
CA ALA A 40 34.54 0.33 7.95
C ALA A 40 33.85 1.17 6.87
N ALA A 41 33.74 2.48 7.09
CA ALA A 41 33.42 3.45 6.04
C ALA A 41 34.52 4.51 6.03
N LEU A 42 35.42 4.36 5.05
CA LEU A 42 36.45 5.33 4.69
C LEU A 42 35.81 6.44 3.83
N GLY A 43 35.99 7.69 4.27
CA GLY A 43 36.35 8.82 3.42
C GLY A 43 35.29 9.45 2.49
N GLY A 44 35.12 10.77 2.64
CA GLY A 44 35.24 11.64 1.46
C GLY A 44 34.14 12.68 1.19
N LEU A 45 34.38 13.88 1.71
CA LEU A 45 34.25 15.19 1.01
C LEU A 45 32.88 15.82 0.71
N ALA A 46 32.74 17.02 1.32
CA ALA A 46 32.32 18.30 0.76
C ALA A 46 30.85 18.50 0.33
N ALA A 47 30.06 19.10 1.23
CA ALA A 47 28.98 20.00 0.83
C ALA A 47 29.48 21.44 1.05
N ARG A 48 29.60 22.21 -0.03
CA ARG A 48 29.66 23.67 0.07
C ARG A 48 28.23 24.20 0.15
N ASP A 49 28.03 25.04 1.15
CA ASP A 49 26.80 25.72 1.51
C ASP A 49 26.90 27.13 0.92
N ASP A 50 26.18 27.41 -0.17
CA ASP A 50 26.14 28.75 -0.76
C ASP A 50 24.75 29.37 -0.46
N LYS A 51 24.74 30.29 0.52
CA LYS A 51 23.67 31.29 0.70
C LYS A 51 23.90 32.43 -0.28
N PRO A 52 22.85 32.95 -0.96
CA PRO A 52 22.99 34.09 -1.86
C PRO A 52 22.90 35.40 -1.06
N GLY A 53 23.89 36.27 -1.24
CA GLY A 53 23.92 37.63 -0.73
C GLY A 53 24.25 38.63 -1.84
N ASP A 54 23.25 39.46 -2.16
CA ASP A 54 23.29 40.85 -2.63
C ASP A 54 24.21 41.30 -3.79
N ALA A 55 23.54 41.55 -4.92
CA ALA A 55 23.57 42.74 -5.77
C ALA A 55 24.79 43.69 -5.76
N ARG A 56 25.39 43.91 -6.95
CA ARG A 56 25.47 45.25 -7.60
C ARG A 56 26.17 45.24 -8.98
N ARG A 57 25.46 45.87 -9.94
CA ARG A 57 25.91 46.80 -11.02
C ARG A 57 26.85 46.23 -12.12
N ALA A 58 26.41 46.11 -13.37
CA ALA A 58 25.99 47.11 -14.38
C ALA A 58 27.14 47.62 -15.29
N ALA A 59 26.82 47.62 -16.60
CA ALA A 59 27.42 48.34 -17.74
C ALA A 59 28.80 47.83 -18.24
N GLU A 60 29.13 47.75 -19.52
CA GLU A 60 28.48 47.76 -20.85
C GLU A 60 29.64 47.73 -21.89
N GLN A 61 29.32 47.59 -23.18
CA GLN A 61 30.11 47.93 -24.39
C GLN A 61 30.96 46.80 -25.00
N ARG A 62 30.91 46.49 -26.31
CA ARG A 62 30.26 47.09 -27.49
C ARG A 62 30.54 46.22 -28.75
N LEU A 63 29.67 46.39 -29.78
CA LEU A 63 29.91 46.26 -31.26
C LEU A 63 30.12 44.84 -31.84
N ALA A 64 29.54 44.38 -32.96
CA ALA A 64 28.68 44.95 -34.01
C ALA A 64 27.96 43.80 -34.78
N ALA A 65 26.80 44.10 -35.40
CA ALA A 65 25.99 43.24 -36.29
C ALA A 65 26.26 43.60 -37.79
N PRO A 66 25.42 43.26 -38.81
CA PRO A 66 24.52 42.12 -39.13
C PRO A 66 24.81 41.57 -40.57
N GLN A 67 24.08 40.60 -41.18
CA GLN A 67 22.89 40.85 -42.01
C GLN A 67 22.23 39.57 -42.54
N GLN A 68 20.89 39.61 -42.54
CA GLN A 68 19.93 38.74 -43.21
C GLN A 68 19.77 39.10 -44.69
N VAL A 69 19.25 38.15 -45.49
CA VAL A 69 18.21 38.43 -46.52
C VAL A 69 17.43 37.15 -46.85
N ASN A 70 16.10 37.26 -46.91
CA ASN A 70 15.14 36.30 -47.46
C ASN A 70 14.85 36.66 -48.93
N ASP A 71 14.48 35.70 -49.79
CA ASP A 71 13.16 35.63 -50.46
C ASP A 71 13.07 34.62 -51.63
N ASP A 72 11.81 34.21 -51.85
CA ASP A 72 11.12 33.27 -52.74
C ASP A 72 11.54 33.06 -54.21
N GLY A 73 11.22 31.86 -54.75
CA GLY A 73 11.06 31.62 -56.19
C GLY A 73 10.99 30.13 -56.64
N LYS A 74 9.94 29.75 -57.38
CA LYS A 74 9.70 28.46 -58.07
C LYS A 74 9.24 28.76 -59.53
N PRO A 75 9.21 27.86 -60.57
CA PRO A 75 10.06 26.73 -61.05
C PRO A 75 10.59 27.01 -62.51
N PRO A 76 11.12 26.03 -63.33
CA PRO A 76 10.32 25.00 -64.03
C PRO A 76 10.99 23.59 -64.12
N ALA A 77 10.25 22.65 -64.74
CA ALA A 77 10.43 21.20 -64.78
C ALA A 77 11.51 20.67 -65.74
N ASN A 78 12.04 19.47 -65.44
CA ASN A 78 12.21 18.34 -66.39
C ASN A 78 12.58 17.04 -65.63
N VAL A 79 12.08 15.92 -66.14
CA VAL A 79 12.07 14.52 -65.60
C VAL A 79 12.83 13.63 -66.62
N PRO A 80 13.21 12.35 -66.40
CA PRO A 80 13.52 11.53 -65.20
C PRO A 80 14.93 10.88 -65.27
N THR A 81 15.45 10.38 -64.13
CA THR A 81 16.22 9.11 -64.16
C THR A 81 15.94 8.29 -62.91
N SER A 82 15.48 7.06 -63.14
CA SER A 82 15.23 6.00 -62.17
C SER A 82 16.53 5.46 -61.58
N THR A 83 16.66 5.47 -60.25
CA THR A 83 17.45 4.48 -59.53
C THR A 83 16.77 4.17 -58.21
N ALA A 84 16.28 2.94 -58.09
CA ALA A 84 15.80 2.34 -56.86
C ALA A 84 16.95 2.25 -55.85
N GLY A 85 16.64 2.55 -54.58
CA GLY A 85 17.61 2.44 -53.49
C GLY A 85 17.11 3.12 -52.23
N ASP A 86 16.31 2.36 -51.47
CA ASP A 86 16.34 2.30 -50.01
C ASP A 86 16.48 3.61 -49.21
N ARG A 87 15.39 4.01 -48.52
CA ARG A 87 15.45 4.70 -47.21
C ARG A 87 14.06 5.03 -46.65
N GLY A 88 13.85 4.58 -45.42
CA GLY A 88 13.39 5.44 -44.33
C GLY A 88 11.87 5.61 -44.22
N GLY A 89 11.23 4.65 -43.55
CA GLY A 89 9.96 4.92 -42.87
C GLY A 89 10.17 6.03 -41.85
N ARG A 90 9.59 7.19 -42.12
CA ARG A 90 9.36 8.26 -41.15
C ARG A 90 7.91 8.14 -40.72
N ASP A 91 7.70 7.38 -39.65
CA ASP A 91 6.43 7.36 -38.95
C ASP A 91 6.63 8.07 -37.60
N ASP A 92 6.14 9.30 -37.59
CA ASP A 92 5.38 9.95 -36.52
C ASP A 92 6.01 10.14 -35.14
N ASP A 93 6.42 11.40 -34.92
CA ASP A 93 6.50 12.09 -33.64
C ASP A 93 5.25 11.85 -32.77
N HIS A 94 5.30 10.85 -31.88
CA HIS A 94 4.39 10.73 -30.74
C HIS A 94 5.11 11.14 -29.45
N ARG A 95 5.08 12.45 -29.26
CA ARG A 95 4.99 13.19 -28.00
C ARG A 95 4.53 12.32 -26.80
N GLY A 96 5.45 12.04 -25.88
CA GLY A 96 5.16 11.81 -24.46
C GLY A 96 4.32 10.57 -24.10
N GLY A 97 4.74 9.37 -24.51
CA GLY A 97 4.18 8.12 -23.96
C GLY A 97 5.05 7.58 -22.84
N GLY A 98 4.61 7.73 -21.58
CA GLY A 98 5.17 6.95 -20.48
C GLY A 98 5.16 5.47 -20.86
N ARG A 99 6.28 4.77 -20.65
CA ARG A 99 6.40 3.34 -20.99
C ARG A 99 5.18 2.62 -20.40
N PRO A 100 4.46 1.78 -21.16
CA PRO A 100 3.36 0.99 -20.59
C PRO A 100 3.93 0.26 -19.38
N GLY A 101 3.35 0.55 -18.21
CA GLY A 101 3.80 -0.03 -16.95
C GLY A 101 3.87 -1.55 -17.08
N LYS A 102 4.89 -2.16 -16.48
CA LYS A 102 5.06 -3.62 -16.50
C LYS A 102 3.80 -4.26 -15.89
N VAL A 103 3.03 -4.97 -16.71
CA VAL A 103 1.89 -5.76 -16.25
C VAL A 103 2.39 -7.10 -15.72
N ARG A 104 1.92 -7.47 -14.52
CA ARG A 104 2.25 -8.74 -13.87
C ARG A 104 0.95 -9.47 -13.56
N ASP A 105 0.79 -10.67 -14.11
CA ASP A 105 -0.31 -11.56 -13.75
C ASP A 105 -0.07 -12.15 -12.37
N VAL A 106 -1.11 -12.15 -11.55
CA VAL A 106 -1.10 -12.71 -10.19
C VAL A 106 -1.96 -13.97 -10.20
N PRO A 107 -1.37 -15.16 -9.99
CA PRO A 107 -2.11 -16.41 -9.77
C PRO A 107 -3.13 -16.30 -8.63
N CYS A 108 -4.09 -17.22 -8.55
CA CYS A 108 -5.11 -17.22 -7.50
C CYS A 108 -4.54 -17.81 -6.20
N ASP A 109 -3.70 -17.04 -5.52
CA ASP A 109 -2.90 -17.47 -4.37
C ASP A 109 -2.52 -16.24 -3.51
N GLU A 110 -2.60 -16.36 -2.18
CA GLU A 110 -2.34 -15.27 -1.24
C GLU A 110 -0.88 -14.82 -1.31
N GLU A 111 0.05 -15.77 -1.19
CA GLU A 111 1.47 -15.48 -1.16
C GLU A 111 1.93 -14.83 -2.47
N GLN A 112 1.39 -15.27 -3.61
CA GLN A 112 1.62 -14.63 -4.90
C GLN A 112 1.10 -13.19 -4.97
N LEU A 113 -0.04 -12.89 -4.34
CA LEU A 113 -0.55 -11.51 -4.27
C LEU A 113 0.37 -10.62 -3.42
N VAL A 114 0.77 -11.08 -2.24
CA VAL A 114 1.69 -10.36 -1.35
C VAL A 114 3.02 -10.09 -2.07
N GLU A 115 3.62 -11.12 -2.68
CA GLU A 115 4.88 -11.01 -3.43
C GLU A 115 4.73 -10.05 -4.62
N ALA A 116 3.62 -10.11 -5.35
CA ALA A 116 3.39 -9.24 -6.48
C ALA A 116 3.32 -7.76 -6.09
N VAL A 117 2.67 -7.44 -4.95
CA VAL A 117 2.63 -6.08 -4.38
C VAL A 117 4.03 -5.62 -3.95
N ASP A 118 4.79 -6.47 -3.28
CA ASP A 118 6.18 -6.19 -2.92
C ASP A 118 7.07 -5.92 -4.13
N LEU A 119 6.90 -6.71 -5.20
CA LEU A 119 7.64 -6.54 -6.44
C LEU A 119 7.32 -5.21 -7.11
N VAL A 120 6.04 -4.83 -7.25
CA VAL A 120 5.70 -3.53 -7.87
C VAL A 120 6.15 -2.34 -7.01
N ASN A 121 6.15 -2.46 -5.69
CA ASN A 121 6.74 -1.44 -4.84
C ASN A 121 8.26 -1.32 -5.08
N ARG A 122 8.99 -2.44 -5.17
CA ARG A 122 10.44 -2.42 -5.48
C ARG A 122 10.73 -1.91 -6.90
N ASP A 123 9.87 -2.22 -7.85
CA ASP A 123 9.98 -1.84 -9.26
C ASP A 123 9.57 -0.35 -9.50
N ARG A 124 9.20 0.40 -8.44
CA ARG A 124 8.71 1.79 -8.47
C ARG A 124 7.39 1.99 -9.20
N GLY A 125 6.52 0.98 -9.12
CA GLY A 125 5.17 0.99 -9.66
C GLY A 125 4.92 -0.09 -10.71
N GLY A 126 3.69 -0.16 -11.20
CA GLY A 126 3.29 -1.12 -12.23
C GLY A 126 1.82 -1.50 -12.18
N THR A 127 1.45 -2.50 -12.98
CA THR A 127 0.08 -3.03 -13.01
C THR A 127 0.07 -4.49 -12.58
N LEU A 128 -0.79 -4.82 -11.62
CA LEU A 128 -1.09 -6.17 -11.20
C LEU A 128 -2.43 -6.58 -11.81
N ARG A 129 -2.46 -7.72 -12.48
CA ARG A 129 -3.68 -8.29 -13.05
C ARG A 129 -4.04 -9.55 -12.30
N LEU A 130 -5.10 -9.48 -11.50
CA LEU A 130 -5.54 -10.59 -10.65
C LEU A 130 -6.20 -11.69 -11.48
N ALA A 131 -6.22 -12.91 -10.94
CA ALA A 131 -6.98 -14.01 -11.51
C ALA A 131 -8.49 -13.68 -11.51
N ARG A 132 -9.15 -13.90 -12.68
CA ARG A 132 -10.59 -13.64 -12.86
C ARG A 132 -11.41 -14.37 -11.80
N HIS A 133 -12.32 -13.66 -11.13
CA HIS A 133 -13.25 -14.23 -10.13
C HIS A 133 -12.58 -14.98 -8.96
N CYS A 134 -11.29 -14.76 -8.73
CA CYS A 134 -10.57 -15.39 -7.63
C CYS A 134 -10.93 -14.75 -6.29
N THR A 135 -10.86 -15.53 -5.20
CA THR A 135 -10.85 -14.99 -3.84
C THR A 135 -9.45 -15.16 -3.26
N TYR A 136 -8.81 -14.05 -2.93
CA TYR A 136 -7.54 -13.96 -2.24
C TYR A 136 -7.83 -13.79 -0.74
N GLU A 137 -7.55 -14.83 0.03
CA GLU A 137 -7.80 -14.89 1.47
C GLU A 137 -6.51 -14.50 2.18
N LEU A 138 -6.49 -13.32 2.81
CA LEU A 138 -5.33 -12.83 3.53
C LEU A 138 -5.35 -13.36 4.96
N GLY A 139 -4.43 -14.27 5.30
CA GLY A 139 -4.21 -14.77 6.65
C GLY A 139 -3.11 -14.03 7.41
N GLY A 140 -2.16 -13.44 6.68
CA GLY A 140 -0.99 -12.77 7.24
C GLY A 140 -1.18 -11.29 7.59
N TYR A 141 -0.66 -10.87 8.74
CA TYR A 141 -0.48 -9.45 9.08
C TYR A 141 0.99 -9.06 8.90
N ASP A 142 1.26 -8.02 8.11
CA ASP A 142 2.58 -7.39 8.06
C ASP A 142 2.68 -6.26 9.08
N VAL A 143 3.45 -6.52 10.14
CA VAL A 143 3.75 -5.57 11.22
C VAL A 143 4.34 -4.26 10.71
N LYS A 144 5.03 -4.25 9.56
CA LYS A 144 5.68 -3.04 9.02
C LYS A 144 4.69 -2.14 8.31
N SER A 145 3.74 -2.71 7.59
CA SER A 145 2.72 -1.97 6.84
C SER A 145 1.47 -1.66 7.65
N GLY A 146 1.26 -2.38 8.76
CA GLY A 146 0.01 -2.28 9.51
C GLY A 146 -1.17 -2.85 8.73
N SER A 147 -0.93 -3.67 7.70
CA SER A 147 -1.95 -4.20 6.79
C SER A 147 -1.65 -5.65 6.38
N GLY A 148 -2.61 -6.29 5.71
CA GLY A 148 -2.44 -7.62 5.12
C GLY A 148 -1.58 -7.60 3.85
N LEU A 149 -1.55 -6.47 3.13
CA LEU A 149 -0.67 -6.28 1.97
C LEU A 149 0.40 -5.21 2.26
N PRO A 150 1.57 -5.30 1.59
CA PRO A 150 2.62 -4.30 1.73
C PRO A 150 2.15 -2.88 1.40
N THR A 151 2.67 -1.88 2.11
CA THR A 151 2.30 -0.47 1.93
C THR A 151 2.62 0.02 0.51
N ILE A 152 1.65 0.65 -0.14
CA ILE A 152 1.82 1.25 -1.46
C ILE A 152 2.55 2.58 -1.33
N ARG A 153 3.72 2.69 -2.00
CA ARG A 153 4.58 3.90 -1.99
C ARG A 153 4.85 4.48 -3.38
N HIS A 154 4.31 3.83 -4.41
CA HIS A 154 4.47 4.20 -5.81
C HIS A 154 3.14 4.08 -6.54
N GLU A 155 3.13 4.40 -7.83
CA GLU A 155 1.96 4.23 -8.69
C GLU A 155 1.70 2.75 -8.98
N VAL A 156 0.64 2.20 -8.39
CA VAL A 156 0.24 0.80 -8.53
C VAL A 156 -1.20 0.73 -9.01
N THR A 157 -1.42 0.04 -10.13
CA THR A 157 -2.76 -0.32 -10.60
C THR A 157 -3.03 -1.79 -10.33
N ILE A 158 -4.17 -2.11 -9.71
CA ILE A 158 -4.66 -3.49 -9.54
C ILE A 158 -5.93 -3.65 -10.37
N GLU A 159 -5.84 -4.49 -11.41
CA GLU A 159 -6.96 -4.96 -12.21
C GLU A 159 -7.54 -6.23 -11.58
N GLY A 160 -8.64 -6.08 -10.83
CA GLY A 160 -9.24 -7.16 -10.07
C GLY A 160 -9.92 -8.23 -10.92
N ARG A 161 -10.50 -7.86 -12.07
CA ARG A 161 -11.25 -8.79 -12.94
C ARG A 161 -12.29 -9.60 -12.15
N ASP A 162 -13.08 -8.88 -11.36
CA ASP A 162 -14.11 -9.39 -10.44
C ASP A 162 -13.56 -10.29 -9.31
N ALA A 163 -12.28 -10.18 -8.97
CA ALA A 163 -11.70 -10.85 -7.82
C ALA A 163 -12.15 -10.22 -6.50
N THR A 164 -12.03 -11.00 -5.42
CA THR A 164 -12.22 -10.56 -4.04
C THR A 164 -10.90 -10.67 -3.29
N ILE A 165 -10.51 -9.63 -2.58
CA ILE A 165 -9.45 -9.64 -1.58
C ILE A 165 -10.15 -9.55 -0.23
N THR A 166 -10.03 -10.60 0.58
CA THR A 166 -10.71 -10.71 1.87
C THR A 166 -9.72 -10.98 2.98
N ARG A 167 -9.97 -10.45 4.17
CA ARG A 167 -9.29 -10.92 5.37
C ARG A 167 -9.86 -12.28 5.77
N ASP A 168 -8.98 -13.26 5.97
CA ASP A 168 -9.28 -14.59 6.52
C ASP A 168 -8.36 -14.88 7.71
N SER A 169 -8.61 -14.16 8.81
CA SER A 169 -7.80 -14.26 10.03
C SER A 169 -8.62 -13.86 11.25
N GLU A 170 -8.21 -14.34 12.42
CA GLU A 170 -8.69 -13.82 13.70
C GLU A 170 -8.00 -12.50 14.05
N ASP A 171 -6.80 -12.27 13.51
CA ASP A 171 -6.05 -11.03 13.70
C ASP A 171 -6.73 -9.87 12.97
N THR A 172 -6.68 -8.70 13.59
CA THR A 172 -7.33 -7.50 13.08
C THR A 172 -6.36 -6.66 12.27
N PHE A 173 -6.49 -6.68 10.95
CA PHE A 173 -5.73 -5.80 10.08
C PHE A 173 -6.56 -5.24 8.93
N ARG A 174 -6.12 -4.08 8.43
CA ARG A 174 -6.64 -3.52 7.19
C ARG A 174 -6.02 -4.20 5.98
N LEU A 175 -6.66 -4.12 4.82
CA LEU A 175 -6.16 -4.79 3.61
C LEU A 175 -5.05 -3.98 2.94
N PHE A 176 -5.25 -2.67 2.80
CA PHE A 176 -4.32 -1.76 2.13
C PHE A 176 -3.98 -0.53 2.97
N THR A 177 -2.72 -0.10 2.84
CA THR A 177 -2.24 1.21 3.28
C THR A 177 -1.53 1.89 2.11
N VAL A 178 -1.91 3.13 1.80
CA VAL A 178 -1.24 4.00 0.83
C VAL A 178 -0.51 5.09 1.60
N ALA A 179 0.81 5.12 1.51
CA ALA A 179 1.65 6.11 2.17
C ALA A 179 1.84 7.36 1.30
N ASP A 180 2.56 8.34 1.83
CA ASP A 180 3.05 9.51 1.08
C ASP A 180 3.78 9.08 -0.20
N GLY A 181 3.44 9.73 -1.32
CA GLY A 181 3.95 9.43 -2.66
C GLY A 181 3.36 8.16 -3.31
N GLY A 182 2.53 7.38 -2.60
CA GLY A 182 1.80 6.25 -3.17
C GLY A 182 0.57 6.69 -3.95
N ASP A 183 0.30 6.04 -5.08
CA ASP A 183 -0.92 6.21 -5.88
C ASP A 183 -1.50 4.84 -6.21
N LEU A 184 -2.58 4.46 -5.55
CA LEU A 184 -3.24 3.16 -5.74
C LEU A 184 -4.49 3.30 -6.61
N THR A 185 -4.49 2.66 -7.78
CA THR A 185 -5.71 2.50 -8.57
C THR A 185 -6.25 1.07 -8.43
N LEU A 186 -7.48 0.93 -7.95
CA LEU A 186 -8.22 -0.33 -7.87
C LEU A 186 -9.32 -0.35 -8.94
N ARG A 187 -9.42 -1.44 -9.71
CA ARG A 187 -10.47 -1.63 -10.72
C ARG A 187 -11.11 -3.00 -10.61
N ASP A 188 -12.45 -3.05 -10.67
CA ASP A 188 -13.21 -4.30 -10.76
C ASP A 188 -12.80 -5.33 -9.68
N VAL A 189 -12.69 -4.88 -8.42
CA VAL A 189 -12.26 -5.71 -7.28
C VAL A 189 -13.20 -5.52 -6.09
N THR A 190 -13.36 -6.57 -5.29
CA THR A 190 -14.05 -6.49 -4.00
C THR A 190 -13.05 -6.53 -2.85
N LEU A 191 -13.12 -5.57 -1.94
CA LEU A 191 -12.37 -5.53 -0.69
C LEU A 191 -13.31 -5.87 0.47
N LYS A 192 -13.02 -6.98 1.17
CA LYS A 192 -13.96 -7.55 2.15
C LYS A 192 -13.31 -7.81 3.52
N GLY A 193 -14.06 -7.52 4.58
CA GLY A 193 -13.77 -8.03 5.91
C GLY A 193 -12.53 -7.44 6.58
N GLY A 194 -11.92 -6.40 6.01
CA GLY A 194 -10.78 -5.71 6.63
C GLY A 194 -11.18 -5.11 7.98
N ASN A 195 -10.30 -5.18 8.96
CA ASN A 195 -10.59 -4.77 10.33
C ASN A 195 -9.43 -3.97 10.94
N ALA A 196 -9.58 -2.66 11.01
CA ALA A 196 -8.67 -1.79 11.72
C ALA A 196 -9.10 -1.71 13.19
N ALA A 197 -8.63 -2.64 14.03
CA ALA A 197 -8.77 -2.57 15.47
C ALA A 197 -7.38 -2.51 16.14
N ALA A 198 -7.29 -1.89 17.31
CA ALA A 198 -6.05 -1.91 18.08
C ALA A 198 -5.72 -3.38 18.41
N PHE A 199 -4.55 -3.84 17.99
CA PHE A 199 -4.06 -5.18 18.32
C PHE A 199 -4.07 -5.36 19.83
N ARG A 200 -4.98 -6.19 20.34
CA ARG A 200 -5.03 -6.57 21.74
C ARG A 200 -4.20 -7.83 21.98
N TYR A 201 -2.93 -7.80 21.60
CA TYR A 201 -1.94 -8.78 22.07
C TYR A 201 -0.78 -8.05 22.72
N GLY A 202 -0.63 -8.29 24.04
CA GLY A 202 0.39 -7.66 24.87
C GLY A 202 -0.12 -6.37 25.50
N GLY A 203 -0.90 -6.49 26.58
CA GLY A 203 -0.98 -5.40 27.52
C GLY A 203 0.44 -5.05 27.96
N GLN A 204 0.93 -3.88 27.54
CA GLN A 204 1.64 -3.08 28.53
C GLN A 204 0.60 -2.78 29.60
N GLN A 205 0.57 -3.66 30.61
CA GLN A 205 0.52 -3.15 31.95
C GLN A 205 1.63 -2.09 32.00
N THR A 206 1.26 -0.83 31.84
CA THR A 206 1.87 0.22 32.63
C THR A 206 1.63 -0.22 34.07
N THR A 207 2.48 -1.13 34.55
CA THR A 207 2.67 -1.26 35.98
C THR A 207 2.97 0.16 36.41
N ASP A 208 2.18 0.65 37.36
CA ASP A 208 2.50 1.80 38.18
C ASP A 208 3.87 1.52 38.82
N ARG A 209 4.93 1.71 38.06
CA ARG A 209 6.30 1.72 38.54
C ARG A 209 6.61 3.19 38.74
N PRO A 210 6.86 3.63 39.98
CA PRO A 210 7.35 4.98 40.24
C PRO A 210 8.59 5.19 39.37
N GLN A 211 8.53 6.17 38.46
CA GLN A 211 9.67 6.55 37.63
C GLN A 211 10.77 7.10 38.55
N GLY A 212 11.88 6.37 38.65
CA GLY A 212 13.14 6.94 39.13
C GLY A 212 13.77 7.81 38.03
N PRO A 213 14.62 8.80 38.36
CA PRO A 213 14.89 9.92 37.46
C PRO A 213 15.80 9.65 36.26
N ASP A 214 16.48 8.51 36.17
CA ASP A 214 17.57 8.35 35.19
C ASP A 214 17.55 6.98 34.50
N GLY A 215 17.04 6.93 33.27
CA GLY A 215 17.17 5.78 32.38
C GLY A 215 16.88 6.16 30.92
N PRO A 216 17.84 6.01 29.99
CA PRO A 216 17.61 6.30 28.58
C PRO A 216 16.69 5.22 27.99
N GLY A 217 15.47 5.60 27.63
CA GLY A 217 14.52 4.72 26.94
C GLY A 217 15.01 4.36 25.54
N PRO A 218 14.69 3.15 25.02
CA PRO A 218 15.08 2.76 23.67
C PRO A 218 14.32 3.61 22.64
N ALA A 219 15.09 4.20 21.73
CA ALA A 219 14.64 5.10 20.67
C ALA A 219 13.79 4.39 19.59
N ASP A 220 12.64 4.99 19.32
CA ASP A 220 11.93 5.11 18.04
C ASP A 220 11.89 3.90 17.09
N GLN A 221 10.91 3.03 17.31
CA GLN A 221 10.28 2.28 16.22
C GLN A 221 9.24 3.19 15.55
N GLN A 222 9.64 3.86 14.46
CA GLN A 222 8.70 4.61 13.61
C GLN A 222 7.78 3.64 12.87
N THR A 223 6.58 3.44 13.41
CA THR A 223 5.46 2.85 12.71
C THR A 223 5.02 3.80 11.58
N PRO A 224 4.79 3.34 10.33
CA PRO A 224 4.21 4.16 9.27
C PRO A 224 2.69 4.37 9.51
N GLY A 225 2.40 5.21 10.49
CA GLY A 225 1.09 5.69 10.89
C GLY A 225 1.38 6.75 11.94
N GLY A 226 0.91 7.98 11.75
CA GLY A 226 1.32 9.16 12.53
C GLY A 226 1.53 8.86 14.02
N GLN A 227 2.63 9.37 14.58
CA GLN A 227 2.96 9.21 16.00
C GLN A 227 1.72 9.50 16.84
N ARG A 228 1.11 8.45 17.41
CA ARG A 228 0.03 8.65 18.37
C ARG A 228 0.64 9.24 19.62
N GLU A 229 0.19 10.43 19.98
CA GLU A 229 0.49 10.99 21.28
C GLU A 229 -0.05 10.06 22.37
N PRO A 230 0.66 9.88 23.50
CA PRO A 230 0.16 9.10 24.63
C PRO A 230 -1.11 9.75 25.19
N GLY A 231 -2.28 9.24 24.80
CA GLY A 231 -3.58 9.79 25.19
C GLY A 231 -4.69 9.62 24.15
N ASP A 232 -4.33 9.39 22.89
CA ASP A 232 -5.32 9.13 21.82
C ASP A 232 -5.95 7.73 22.00
N THR A 233 -7.13 7.73 22.60
CA THR A 233 -7.99 6.55 22.80
C THR A 233 -8.78 6.16 21.56
N GLN A 234 -8.66 6.92 20.47
CA GLN A 234 -9.33 6.60 19.21
C GLN A 234 -8.67 5.36 18.60
N GLY A 235 -9.45 4.34 18.20
CA GLY A 235 -8.90 3.14 17.55
C GLY A 235 -8.33 3.43 16.17
N PRO A 236 -7.63 2.48 15.52
CA PRO A 236 -7.10 2.69 14.19
C PRO A 236 -8.22 2.88 13.15
N ASP A 237 -7.95 3.72 12.15
CA ASP A 237 -8.91 4.08 11.10
C ASP A 237 -8.78 3.15 9.87
N GLY A 238 -9.81 3.14 9.02
CA GLY A 238 -9.74 2.57 7.67
C GLY A 238 -9.68 1.05 7.65
N GLY A 239 -10.85 0.40 7.78
CA GLY A 239 -10.92 -1.07 7.87
C GLY A 239 -10.42 -1.81 6.63
N ALA A 240 -10.71 -1.31 5.43
CA ALA A 240 -10.16 -1.86 4.18
C ALA A 240 -8.92 -1.09 3.71
N LEU A 241 -9.03 0.23 3.69
CA LEU A 241 -8.07 1.12 3.03
C LEU A 241 -7.78 2.33 3.92
N LEU A 242 -6.51 2.56 4.19
CA LEU A 242 -6.01 3.81 4.74
C LEU A 242 -5.21 4.55 3.66
N VAL A 243 -5.60 5.79 3.37
CA VAL A 243 -4.81 6.72 2.53
C VAL A 243 -4.21 7.77 3.45
N ALA A 244 -2.90 7.69 3.66
CA ALA A 244 -2.16 8.62 4.52
C ALA A 244 -2.00 10.00 3.85
N PRO A 245 -1.57 11.04 4.59
CA PRO A 245 -1.19 12.32 4.00
C PRO A 245 -0.19 12.13 2.86
N GLY A 246 -0.43 12.83 1.73
CA GLY A 246 0.38 12.72 0.51
C GLY A 246 0.15 11.47 -0.33
N GLY A 247 -0.64 10.50 0.16
CA GLY A 247 -1.10 9.34 -0.62
C GLY A 247 -2.34 9.66 -1.47
N ALA A 248 -2.52 8.87 -2.53
CA ALA A 248 -3.68 8.94 -3.41
C ALA A 248 -4.28 7.54 -3.66
N ALA A 249 -5.59 7.45 -3.75
CA ALA A 249 -6.26 6.25 -4.23
C ALA A 249 -7.41 6.57 -5.19
N ARG A 250 -7.59 5.69 -6.19
CA ARG A 250 -8.69 5.74 -7.14
C ARG A 250 -9.40 4.40 -7.20
N LEU A 251 -10.69 4.40 -6.88
CA LEU A 251 -11.53 3.21 -6.86
C LEU A 251 -12.50 3.28 -8.03
N VAL A 252 -12.41 2.34 -8.96
CA VAL A 252 -13.29 2.25 -10.13
C VAL A 252 -13.99 0.91 -10.10
N LYS A 253 -15.33 0.88 -10.09
CA LYS A 253 -16.11 -0.37 -10.03
C LYS A 253 -15.67 -1.30 -8.90
N THR A 254 -15.30 -0.72 -7.76
CA THR A 254 -14.81 -1.44 -6.60
C THR A 254 -15.95 -1.62 -5.60
N THR A 255 -16.00 -2.77 -4.92
CA THR A 255 -16.94 -3.00 -3.82
C THR A 255 -16.18 -3.09 -2.50
N LEU A 256 -16.53 -2.29 -1.51
CA LEU A 256 -15.99 -2.36 -0.16
C LEU A 256 -17.11 -2.82 0.77
N VAL A 257 -16.98 -4.02 1.33
CA VAL A 257 -18.05 -4.65 2.10
C VAL A 257 -17.60 -5.29 3.40
N GLY A 258 -18.37 -5.06 4.47
CA GLY A 258 -18.13 -5.72 5.76
C GLY A 258 -16.83 -5.31 6.43
N ASN A 259 -16.33 -4.10 6.15
CA ASN A 259 -15.09 -3.60 6.73
C ASN A 259 -15.37 -2.85 8.03
N ASN A 260 -14.48 -2.97 9.01
CA ASN A 260 -14.63 -2.40 10.33
C ASN A 260 -13.41 -1.56 10.74
N ALA A 261 -13.64 -0.46 11.44
CA ALA A 261 -12.61 0.31 12.11
C ALA A 261 -13.06 0.64 13.53
N GLU A 262 -12.13 0.59 14.51
CA GLU A 262 -12.38 1.14 15.84
C GLU A 262 -12.26 2.67 15.86
N GLY A 263 -11.51 3.25 14.91
CA GLY A 263 -11.49 4.68 14.64
C GLY A 263 -12.51 5.08 13.57
N ASN A 264 -12.15 6.08 12.79
CA ASN A 264 -12.95 6.61 11.70
C ASN A 264 -12.86 5.75 10.43
N GLY A 265 -13.85 5.89 9.57
CA GLY A 265 -13.79 5.34 8.21
C GLY A 265 -13.81 3.82 8.17
N GLY A 266 -14.98 3.22 8.46
CA GLY A 266 -15.13 1.76 8.57
C GLY A 266 -14.59 0.97 7.37
N ALA A 267 -14.71 1.52 6.17
CA ALA A 267 -14.02 1.01 4.98
C ALA A 267 -12.76 1.81 4.64
N ILE A 268 -12.91 3.12 4.44
CA ILE A 268 -11.85 4.00 3.96
C ILE A 268 -11.61 5.09 5.00
N ALA A 269 -10.36 5.25 5.40
CA ALA A 269 -9.88 6.46 6.05
C ALA A 269 -9.02 7.23 5.06
N ASN A 270 -9.38 8.49 4.81
CA ASN A 270 -8.71 9.34 3.84
C ASN A 270 -8.11 10.58 4.51
N TYR A 271 -6.79 10.65 4.53
CA TYR A 271 -6.00 11.80 4.93
C TYR A 271 -5.19 12.40 3.76
N GLY A 272 -5.36 11.84 2.56
CA GLY A 272 -4.78 12.31 1.31
C GLY A 272 -5.88 12.57 0.28
N ARG A 273 -5.79 11.93 -0.88
CA ARG A 273 -6.80 12.02 -1.96
C ARG A 273 -7.45 10.66 -2.22
N VAL A 274 -8.77 10.64 -2.28
CA VAL A 274 -9.54 9.47 -2.72
C VAL A 274 -10.56 9.87 -3.78
N ASP A 275 -10.48 9.26 -4.96
CA ASP A 275 -11.48 9.37 -6.03
C ASP A 275 -12.27 8.05 -6.13
N ILE A 276 -13.60 8.12 -6.14
CA ILE A 276 -14.47 6.92 -6.19
C ILE A 276 -15.44 7.04 -7.38
N HIS A 277 -15.44 6.04 -8.24
CA HIS A 277 -16.27 5.99 -9.46
C HIS A 277 -16.95 4.62 -9.59
N ASP A 278 -18.26 4.59 -9.86
CA ASP A 278 -19.08 3.37 -10.04
C ASP A 278 -18.91 2.30 -8.95
N SER A 279 -18.58 2.71 -7.72
CA SER A 279 -18.19 1.81 -6.64
C SER A 279 -19.27 1.72 -5.57
N LYS A 280 -19.23 0.64 -4.77
CA LYS A 280 -20.21 0.37 -3.70
C LYS A 280 -19.51 0.26 -2.35
N LEU A 281 -20.02 0.96 -1.35
CA LEU A 281 -19.55 0.87 0.04
C LEU A 281 -20.71 0.38 0.90
N ASN A 282 -20.74 -0.91 1.24
CA ASN A 282 -21.88 -1.56 1.90
C ASN A 282 -21.48 -2.17 3.25
N ASN A 283 -22.32 -2.00 4.28
CA ASN A 283 -22.13 -2.66 5.58
C ASN A 283 -20.73 -2.45 6.18
N ASN A 284 -20.21 -1.23 6.10
CA ASN A 284 -18.93 -0.87 6.70
C ASN A 284 -19.19 -0.08 7.97
N HIS A 285 -18.44 -0.36 9.03
CA HIS A 285 -18.72 0.13 10.38
C HIS A 285 -17.50 0.83 10.98
N ALA A 286 -17.71 2.01 11.55
CA ALA A 286 -16.76 2.72 12.40
C ALA A 286 -17.42 2.92 13.77
N ARG A 287 -16.63 2.91 14.84
CA ARG A 287 -17.13 3.01 16.21
C ARG A 287 -17.28 4.46 16.69
#